data_AF-A0A310SGF9-F1
#
_entry.id   AF-A0A310SGF9-F1
#
_cell.length_a   1.000
_cell.length_b   1.000
_cell.length_c   1.000
_cell.angle_alpha   90.00
_cell.angle_beta   90.00
_cell.angle_gamma   90.00
#
_symmetry.space_group_name_H-M   'P 1'
#
loop_
_entity.id
_entity.type
_entity.pdbx_description
1 polymer ?
#
loop_
_entity_poly.entity_id
_entity_poly.type
_entity_poly.pdbx_seq_one_letter_code
_entity_poly.pdbx_strand_id
1 'polypeptide(L)'
;MELARNLVTCKLKCYFLKAPKKICLYHVRHIRLAEVGKLETPKLQGKYETGQLILHRVFGYRGVILFPWTARVYDRDIPNKREGNTNDHYNSVGKEVKGRTHTFYQVLIDQRDYPFIRAQTEAVTFLSNHESSHSLYTVPGLDYVAHEDVLPYTTNEKTALQHELFDKFLVYNPNQEPCFVAQETLRAWQKKNHSWLELSDVHKETTENVRVTVIPFYMGYRGSQTTAAHW
;
A
#
# COMPACT_ATOMS: atom_id res chain seq x y z
N MET A 1 -74.37 -27.70 -49.61
CA MET A 1 -73.66 -27.57 -50.91
C MET A 1 -72.18 -27.62 -50.58
N GLU A 2 -71.56 -28.80 -50.62
CA GLU A 2 -70.83 -29.35 -51.79
C GLU A 2 -69.58 -28.50 -52.11
N LEU A 3 -68.35 -28.99 -52.30
CA LEU A 3 -67.74 -30.29 -52.65
C LEU A 3 -66.24 -30.21 -52.23
N ALA A 4 -65.69 -31.19 -51.52
CA ALA A 4 -64.78 -32.23 -52.03
C ALA A 4 -63.47 -31.79 -52.74
N ARG A 5 -62.35 -32.15 -52.07
CA ARG A 5 -61.08 -32.76 -52.56
C ARG A 5 -60.14 -31.93 -53.45
N ASN A 6 -58.86 -31.86 -53.06
CA ASN A 6 -57.79 -32.67 -53.70
C ASN A 6 -56.42 -32.55 -52.98
N LEU A 7 -55.80 -33.72 -52.81
CA LEU A 7 -54.42 -33.98 -52.39
C LEU A 7 -53.46 -33.57 -53.52
N VAL A 8 -52.32 -32.93 -53.22
CA VAL A 8 -51.00 -33.34 -53.75
C VAL A 8 -49.91 -32.95 -52.74
N THR A 9 -49.31 -33.97 -52.12
CA THR A 9 -48.04 -33.90 -51.40
C THR A 9 -46.88 -33.74 -52.37
N CYS A 10 -46.01 -32.73 -52.19
CA CYS A 10 -44.72 -32.67 -52.86
C CYS A 10 -43.59 -32.56 -51.81
N LYS A 11 -42.77 -33.62 -51.76
CA LYS A 11 -41.58 -33.74 -50.93
C LYS A 11 -40.49 -32.78 -51.43
N LEU A 12 -39.86 -32.04 -50.54
CA LEU A 12 -38.44 -31.71 -50.68
C LEU A 12 -37.71 -31.88 -49.35
N LYS A 13 -36.71 -32.76 -49.38
CA LYS A 13 -35.74 -33.04 -48.33
C LYS A 13 -34.88 -31.78 -48.12
N CYS A 14 -34.84 -31.28 -46.89
CA CYS A 14 -33.73 -30.42 -46.44
C CYS A 14 -32.91 -31.19 -45.42
N TYR A 15 -31.63 -31.31 -45.72
CA TYR A 15 -30.62 -32.09 -45.03
C TYR A 15 -30.39 -31.55 -43.61
N PHE A 16 -30.36 -32.46 -42.64
CA PHE A 16 -29.94 -32.19 -41.27
C PHE A 16 -28.46 -31.80 -41.22
N LEU A 17 -28.16 -30.51 -41.12
CA LEU A 17 -26.90 -30.04 -40.56
C LEU A 17 -27.12 -29.70 -39.08
N LYS A 18 -26.83 -30.67 -38.21
CA LYS A 18 -26.72 -30.40 -36.77
C LYS A 18 -25.45 -29.58 -36.53
N ALA A 19 -25.61 -28.28 -36.32
CA ALA A 19 -24.55 -27.46 -35.77
C ALA A 19 -24.23 -27.92 -34.34
N PRO A 20 -22.96 -28.13 -33.96
CA PRO A 20 -22.63 -28.39 -32.57
C PRO A 20 -22.86 -27.10 -31.79
N LYS A 21 -23.86 -27.09 -30.90
CA LYS A 21 -23.96 -26.08 -29.85
C LYS A 21 -22.73 -26.24 -28.97
N LYS A 22 -21.67 -25.45 -29.23
CA LYS A 22 -20.64 -25.20 -28.21
C LYS A 22 -21.35 -24.52 -27.06
N ILE A 23 -21.72 -25.31 -26.05
CA ILE A 23 -22.14 -24.79 -24.76
C ILE A 23 -20.89 -24.15 -24.17
N CYS A 24 -20.75 -22.85 -24.35
CA CYS A 24 -19.83 -22.05 -23.56
C CYS A 24 -20.41 -22.06 -22.14
N LEU A 25 -19.95 -22.99 -21.31
CA LEU A 25 -20.17 -22.92 -19.88
C LEU A 25 -19.40 -21.69 -19.40
N TYR A 26 -20.11 -20.57 -19.28
CA TYR A 26 -19.63 -19.42 -18.53
C TYR A 26 -19.39 -19.91 -17.11
N HIS A 27 -18.13 -20.17 -16.77
CA HIS A 27 -17.73 -20.49 -15.42
C HIS A 27 -17.92 -19.20 -14.60
N VAL A 28 -19.11 -19.05 -14.02
CA VAL A 28 -19.39 -18.01 -13.04
C VAL A 28 -18.48 -18.32 -11.85
N ARG A 29 -17.34 -17.62 -11.77
CA ARG A 29 -16.50 -17.66 -10.58
C ARG A 29 -17.33 -17.05 -9.45
N HIS A 30 -17.89 -17.90 -8.60
CA HIS A 30 -18.45 -17.45 -7.34
C HIS A 30 -17.30 -16.86 -6.52
N ILE A 31 -17.28 -15.53 -6.38
CA ILE A 31 -16.34 -14.86 -5.49
C ILE A 31 -16.82 -15.13 -4.07
N ARG A 32 -16.11 -16.01 -3.37
CA ARG A 32 -16.36 -16.26 -1.95
C ARG A 32 -15.74 -15.12 -1.16
N LEU A 33 -16.58 -14.27 -0.60
CA LEU A 33 -16.13 -13.23 0.34
C LEU A 33 -15.72 -13.90 1.65
N ALA A 34 -14.59 -13.47 2.21
CA ALA A 34 -14.13 -13.87 3.54
C ALA A 34 -14.14 -12.63 4.44
N GLU A 35 -14.73 -12.77 5.62
CA GLU A 35 -14.64 -11.73 6.65
C GLU A 35 -13.22 -11.72 7.21
N VAL A 36 -12.58 -10.55 7.22
CA VAL A 36 -11.21 -10.37 7.74
C VAL A 36 -11.21 -9.66 9.09
N GLY A 37 -12.23 -8.82 9.33
CA GLY A 37 -12.34 -8.02 10.54
C GLY A 37 -13.38 -6.92 10.41
N LYS A 38 -13.43 -6.03 11.40
CA LYS A 38 -14.36 -4.91 11.49
C LYS A 38 -13.61 -3.59 11.34
N LEU A 39 -14.01 -2.79 10.36
CA LEU A 39 -13.47 -1.44 10.16
C LEU A 39 -13.75 -0.54 11.36
N GLU A 40 -12.76 0.28 11.69
CA GLU A 40 -12.82 1.31 12.71
C GLU A 40 -12.84 2.70 12.09
N THR A 41 -13.19 3.70 12.90
CA THR A 41 -13.17 5.09 12.43
C THR A 41 -11.73 5.59 12.39
N PRO A 42 -11.25 6.11 11.24
CA PRO A 42 -9.93 6.71 11.17
C PRO A 42 -9.76 7.84 12.20
N LYS A 43 -8.64 7.83 12.93
CA LYS A 43 -8.31 8.86 13.93
C LYS A 43 -8.12 10.21 13.23
N LEU A 44 -8.77 11.26 13.76
CA LEU A 44 -8.52 12.64 13.34
C LEU A 44 -7.36 13.28 14.12
N GLN A 45 -7.13 12.78 15.33
CA GLN A 45 -6.10 13.26 16.26
C GLN A 45 -5.43 12.07 16.95
N GLY A 46 -4.16 12.22 17.32
CA GLY A 46 -3.36 11.18 17.92
C GLY A 46 -2.69 10.27 16.89
N LYS A 47 -1.98 9.24 17.38
CA LYS A 47 -1.26 8.28 16.55
C LYS A 47 -1.94 6.91 16.67
N TYR A 48 -1.75 6.07 15.65
CA TYR A 48 -2.00 4.64 15.78
C TYR A 48 -0.84 3.99 16.52
N GLU A 49 -1.19 2.97 17.30
CA GLU A 49 -0.24 2.22 18.12
C GLU A 49 0.37 1.06 17.31
N THR A 50 1.51 0.55 17.80
CA THR A 50 2.09 -0.69 17.29
C THR A 50 1.09 -1.84 17.35
N GLY A 51 1.05 -2.66 16.31
CA GLY A 51 0.13 -3.79 16.20
C GLY A 51 -1.25 -3.45 15.66
N GLN A 52 -1.56 -2.16 15.42
CA GLN A 52 -2.80 -1.77 14.75
C GLN A 52 -2.85 -2.36 13.35
N LEU A 53 -3.92 -3.11 13.05
CA LEU A 53 -4.20 -3.59 11.70
C LEU A 53 -4.83 -2.49 10.85
N ILE A 54 -4.45 -2.46 9.57
CA ILE A 54 -4.86 -1.42 8.63
C ILE A 54 -5.21 -2.00 7.27
N LEU A 55 -6.14 -1.35 6.57
CA LEU A 55 -6.21 -1.38 5.12
C LEU A 55 -5.61 -0.09 4.58
N HIS A 56 -4.75 -0.19 3.56
CA HIS A 56 -4.24 1.00 2.91
C HIS A 56 -5.34 1.63 2.04
N ARG A 57 -5.66 2.91 2.28
CA ARG A 57 -6.77 3.62 1.62
C ARG A 57 -6.67 3.64 0.09
N VAL A 58 -5.47 3.85 -0.44
CA VAL A 58 -5.20 3.92 -1.89
C VAL A 58 -4.96 2.52 -2.50
N PHE A 59 -4.02 1.74 -1.95
CA PHE A 59 -3.61 0.46 -2.53
C PHE A 59 -4.46 -0.74 -2.10
N GLY A 60 -5.28 -0.61 -1.06
CA GLY A 60 -6.22 -1.63 -0.62
C GLY A 60 -5.62 -2.85 0.06
N TYR A 61 -4.31 -2.89 0.30
CA TYR A 61 -3.65 -4.01 0.97
C TYR A 61 -3.93 -4.03 2.47
N ARG A 62 -3.86 -5.21 3.09
CA ARG A 62 -3.82 -5.40 4.54
C ARG A 62 -2.41 -5.18 5.07
N GLY A 63 -2.31 -4.50 6.19
CA GLY A 63 -1.06 -4.25 6.86
C GLY A 63 -1.17 -4.23 8.38
N VAL A 64 -0.03 -4.21 9.04
CA VAL A 64 0.09 -3.95 10.47
C VAL A 64 1.11 -2.86 10.74
N ILE A 65 0.78 -1.95 11.65
CA ILE A 65 1.68 -0.86 12.05
C ILE A 65 2.77 -1.39 12.97
N LEU A 66 4.03 -1.10 12.63
CA LEU A 66 5.19 -1.41 13.46
C LEU A 66 5.46 -0.29 14.46
N PHE A 67 5.62 0.95 13.98
CA PHE A 67 5.79 2.12 14.84
C PHE A 67 5.57 3.42 14.04
N PRO A 68 5.14 4.50 14.70
CA PRO A 68 5.05 5.82 14.09
C PRO A 68 6.42 6.50 13.98
N TRP A 69 6.52 7.42 13.02
CA TRP A 69 7.53 8.48 13.02
C TRP A 69 6.92 9.80 12.56
N THR A 70 7.63 10.91 12.76
CA THR A 70 7.23 12.22 12.24
C THR A 70 8.17 12.67 11.15
N ALA A 71 7.61 13.22 10.07
CA ALA A 71 8.36 13.74 8.93
C ALA A 71 7.93 15.17 8.62
N ARG A 72 8.82 15.96 8.01
CA ARG A 72 8.50 17.32 7.57
C ARG A 72 7.98 17.28 6.13
N VAL A 73 6.72 17.65 5.94
CA VAL A 73 6.05 17.59 4.64
C VAL A 73 6.01 18.96 3.99
N TYR A 74 6.63 19.06 2.82
CA TYR A 74 6.64 20.21 1.94
C TYR A 74 5.66 19.94 0.79
N ASP A 75 4.44 20.44 0.96
CA ASP A 75 3.36 20.29 -0.01
C ASP A 75 3.20 21.57 -0.82
N ARG A 76 3.56 21.51 -2.12
CA ARG A 76 3.46 22.66 -3.05
C ARG A 76 2.01 23.01 -3.41
N ASP A 77 1.07 22.10 -3.19
CA ASP A 77 -0.34 22.31 -3.53
C ASP A 77 -1.08 23.14 -2.47
N ILE A 78 -0.52 23.25 -1.27
CA ILE A 78 -1.12 23.99 -0.17
C ILE A 78 -0.53 25.41 -0.11
N PRO A 79 -1.31 26.46 -0.42
CA PRO A 79 -0.80 27.82 -0.37
C PRO A 79 -0.38 28.20 1.05
N ASN A 80 0.82 28.77 1.19
CA ASN A 80 1.30 29.38 2.43
C ASN A 80 0.39 30.57 2.78
N LYS A 81 -0.52 30.38 3.74
CA LYS A 81 -1.30 31.50 4.31
C LYS A 81 -0.40 32.33 5.22
N ARG A 82 0.22 33.39 4.66
CA ARG A 82 0.91 34.59 5.24
C ARG A 82 2.12 34.91 4.35
N GLU A 83 2.33 36.08 3.74
CA GLU A 83 1.82 37.45 3.86
C GLU A 83 2.00 38.20 2.51
N GLY A 84 1.12 39.18 2.24
CA GLY A 84 1.47 40.41 1.51
C GLY A 84 1.47 40.38 -0.03
N ASN A 85 0.64 41.27 -0.61
CA ASN A 85 0.66 41.72 -2.02
C ASN A 85 2.04 41.64 -2.72
N THR A 86 2.13 40.85 -3.79
CA THR A 86 2.61 41.33 -5.10
C THR A 86 2.11 40.41 -6.21
N ASN A 87 1.63 41.04 -7.29
CA ASN A 87 1.30 40.41 -8.56
C ASN A 87 2.59 39.90 -9.22
N ASP A 88 3.05 38.70 -8.90
CA ASP A 88 4.11 38.04 -9.67
C ASP A 88 3.58 36.74 -10.26
N HIS A 89 3.04 36.91 -11.46
CA HIS A 89 2.82 35.88 -12.45
C HIS A 89 4.18 35.55 -13.09
N TYR A 90 4.46 34.27 -13.28
CA TYR A 90 5.68 33.64 -13.82
C TYR A 90 6.78 33.29 -12.79
N ASN A 91 7.08 31.98 -12.75
CA ASN A 91 8.13 31.26 -12.00
C ASN A 91 7.77 30.77 -10.59
N SER A 92 6.98 29.68 -10.53
CA SER A 92 6.74 28.91 -9.29
C SER A 92 7.94 28.03 -8.87
N VAL A 93 9.02 28.02 -9.65
CA VAL A 93 10.26 27.27 -9.37
C VAL A 93 11.11 28.09 -8.41
N GLY A 94 10.84 27.99 -7.10
CA GLY A 94 11.66 28.65 -6.08
C GLY A 94 10.92 29.23 -4.88
N LYS A 95 9.58 29.17 -4.82
CA LYS A 95 8.86 29.55 -3.59
C LYS A 95 9.12 28.50 -2.51
N GLU A 96 9.77 28.93 -1.44
CA GLU A 96 10.04 28.11 -0.27
C GLU A 96 8.70 27.66 0.36
N VAL A 97 8.45 26.35 0.33
CA VAL A 97 7.23 25.77 0.92
C VAL A 97 7.44 25.62 2.41
N LYS A 98 6.45 26.01 3.23
CA LYS A 98 6.57 25.83 4.67
C LYS A 98 6.32 24.38 5.03
N GLY A 99 7.35 23.68 5.51
CA GLY A 99 7.23 22.30 5.97
C GLY A 99 6.25 22.17 7.14
N ARG A 100 5.33 21.22 7.07
CA ARG A 100 4.40 20.85 8.16
C ARG A 100 4.77 19.47 8.71
N THR A 101 4.68 19.30 10.03
CA THR A 101 4.93 17.98 10.63
C THR A 101 3.72 17.08 10.38
N HIS A 102 3.93 15.94 9.73
CA HIS A 102 2.93 14.87 9.62
C HIS A 102 3.46 13.56 10.21
N THR A 103 2.54 12.70 10.63
CA THR A 103 2.87 11.37 11.14
C THR A 103 2.79 10.35 10.00
N PHE A 104 3.79 9.48 9.94
CA PHE A 104 3.86 8.32 9.06
C PHE A 104 4.11 7.08 9.92
N TYR A 105 3.96 5.91 9.30
CA TYR A 105 4.08 4.62 9.96
C TYR A 105 4.94 3.70 9.12
N GLN A 106 5.88 2.99 9.76
CA GLN A 106 6.44 1.79 9.17
C GLN A 106 5.43 0.66 9.33
N VAL A 107 5.16 -0.08 8.26
CA VAL A 107 4.17 -1.16 8.25
C VAL A 107 4.73 -2.42 7.61
N LEU A 108 4.13 -3.57 7.96
CA LEU A 108 4.26 -4.80 7.18
C LEU A 108 2.99 -5.02 6.37
N ILE A 109 3.15 -5.43 5.11
CA ILE A 109 2.09 -5.77 4.18
C ILE A 109 1.82 -7.28 4.25
N ASP A 110 0.56 -7.69 4.12
CA ASP A 110 0.18 -9.09 3.98
C ASP A 110 0.63 -9.67 2.64
N GLN A 111 1.39 -10.77 2.67
CA GLN A 111 1.90 -11.45 1.47
C GLN A 111 0.80 -11.92 0.52
N ARG A 112 -0.40 -12.24 1.04
CA ARG A 112 -1.54 -12.66 0.23
C ARG A 112 -2.02 -11.55 -0.71
N ASP A 113 -1.72 -10.28 -0.37
CA ASP A 113 -2.16 -9.13 -1.13
C ASP A 113 -1.15 -8.69 -2.20
N TYR A 114 0.09 -9.22 -2.18
CA TYR A 114 1.15 -8.83 -3.13
C TYR A 114 0.72 -8.90 -4.61
N PRO A 115 0.03 -9.95 -5.10
CA PRO A 115 -0.39 -10.03 -6.50
C PRO A 115 -1.39 -8.95 -6.94
N PHE A 116 -2.04 -8.28 -5.98
CA PHE A 116 -3.09 -7.29 -6.22
C PHE A 116 -2.59 -5.85 -6.04
N ILE A 117 -1.42 -5.67 -5.44
CA ILE A 117 -0.77 -4.37 -5.31
C ILE A 117 -0.13 -4.04 -6.65
N ARG A 118 -0.58 -2.96 -7.29
CA ARG A 118 -0.08 -2.52 -8.61
C ARG A 118 1.33 -1.88 -8.55
N ALA A 119 1.93 -1.82 -7.36
CA ALA A 119 3.24 -1.21 -7.07
C ALA A 119 4.27 -2.28 -6.64
N GLN A 120 5.55 -1.92 -6.59
CA GLN A 120 6.61 -2.82 -6.14
C GLN A 120 6.51 -3.08 -4.62
N THR A 121 6.45 -4.36 -4.23
CA THR A 121 6.37 -4.80 -2.83
C THR A 121 7.72 -4.77 -2.10
N GLU A 122 8.81 -4.46 -2.80
CA GLU A 122 10.18 -4.33 -2.28
C GLU A 122 10.64 -2.85 -2.33
N ALA A 123 9.77 -1.93 -1.92
CA ALA A 123 10.03 -0.49 -2.02
C ALA A 123 11.10 0.00 -1.02
N VAL A 124 11.28 -0.70 0.11
CA VAL A 124 12.19 -0.28 1.17
C VAL A 124 13.49 -1.06 1.12
N THR A 125 14.60 -0.32 1.00
CA THR A 125 15.94 -0.87 0.81
C THR A 125 16.87 -0.40 1.93
N PHE A 126 17.83 -1.25 2.30
CA PHE A 126 18.81 -1.02 3.35
C PHE A 126 20.23 -1.32 2.84
N LEU A 127 21.22 -0.62 3.38
CA LEU A 127 22.62 -0.94 3.13
C LEU A 127 23.03 -2.18 3.94
N SER A 128 23.57 -3.20 3.27
CA SER A 128 24.12 -4.38 3.95
C SER A 128 25.39 -4.00 4.72
N ASN A 129 25.57 -4.59 5.91
CA ASN A 129 26.75 -4.37 6.76
C ASN A 129 27.97 -5.21 6.32
N HIS A 130 27.95 -5.79 5.11
CA HIS A 130 29.04 -6.65 4.64
C HIS A 130 30.21 -5.81 4.10
N GLU A 131 31.36 -5.89 4.77
CA GLU A 131 32.60 -5.17 4.48
C GLU A 131 33.20 -5.45 3.09
N SER A 132 32.63 -6.31 2.24
CA SER A 132 33.16 -6.57 0.88
C SER A 132 32.18 -6.38 -0.28
N SER A 133 30.88 -6.18 -0.03
CA SER A 133 29.92 -5.97 -1.12
C SER A 133 29.12 -4.69 -0.93
N HIS A 134 28.96 -3.93 -2.01
CA HIS A 134 28.02 -2.80 -2.10
C HIS A 134 26.56 -3.29 -2.17
N SER A 135 26.23 -4.37 -1.47
CA SER A 135 24.93 -5.02 -1.59
C SER A 135 23.88 -4.22 -0.81
N LEU A 136 22.85 -3.81 -1.55
CA LEU A 136 21.60 -3.38 -0.98
C LEU A 136 20.76 -4.62 -0.68
N TYR A 137 20.04 -4.62 0.45
CA TYR A 137 19.03 -5.64 0.73
C TYR A 137 17.67 -4.97 0.92
N THR A 138 16.63 -5.60 0.35
CA THR A 138 15.24 -5.18 0.53
C THR A 138 14.59 -6.03 1.61
N VAL A 139 13.57 -5.47 2.26
CA VAL A 139 12.66 -6.24 3.11
C VAL A 139 11.32 -6.30 2.38
N PRO A 140 10.99 -7.41 1.69
CA PRO A 140 9.72 -7.54 1.00
C PRO A 140 8.56 -7.32 1.95
N GLY A 141 7.59 -6.49 1.55
CA GLY A 141 6.40 -6.17 2.36
C GLY A 141 6.62 -5.11 3.43
N LEU A 142 7.82 -4.56 3.59
CA LEU A 142 8.03 -3.39 4.43
C LEU A 142 7.66 -2.13 3.65
N ASP A 143 6.85 -1.25 4.24
CA ASP A 143 6.35 -0.04 3.59
C ASP A 143 6.20 1.13 4.57
N TYR A 144 5.97 2.33 4.03
CA TYR A 144 5.79 3.57 4.77
C TYR A 144 4.48 4.25 4.41
N VAL A 145 3.59 4.37 5.40
CA VAL A 145 2.21 4.80 5.19
C VAL A 145 1.94 6.12 5.89
N ALA A 146 1.34 7.06 5.17
CA ALA A 146 0.88 8.32 5.75
C ALA A 146 -0.34 8.10 6.66
N HIS A 147 -0.48 8.91 7.71
CA HIS A 147 -1.63 8.80 8.61
C HIS A 147 -2.99 8.88 7.91
N GLU A 148 -3.10 9.69 6.86
CA GLU A 148 -4.33 9.88 6.07
C GLU A 148 -4.73 8.69 5.20
N ASP A 149 -3.81 7.74 5.00
CA ASP A 149 -3.98 6.53 4.19
C ASP A 149 -4.25 5.28 5.03
N VAL A 150 -4.33 5.42 6.37
CA VAL A 150 -4.65 4.33 7.28
C VAL A 150 -6.17 4.19 7.44
N LEU A 151 -6.70 3.03 7.06
CA LEU A 151 -8.05 2.58 7.44
C LEU A 151 -7.93 1.50 8.53
N PRO A 152 -8.09 1.85 9.82
CA PRO A 152 -7.91 0.89 10.91
C PRO A 152 -9.02 -0.17 10.90
N TYR A 153 -8.68 -1.38 11.31
CA TYR A 153 -9.66 -2.43 11.58
C TYR A 153 -9.20 -3.34 12.73
N THR A 154 -10.13 -4.07 13.32
CA THR A 154 -9.87 -5.09 14.33
C THR A 154 -10.33 -6.46 13.87
N THR A 155 -9.69 -7.50 14.39
CA THR A 155 -10.06 -8.90 14.13
C THR A 155 -9.84 -9.73 15.37
N ASN A 156 -10.57 -10.84 15.47
CA ASN A 156 -10.36 -11.86 16.50
C ASN A 156 -9.42 -12.98 16.03
N GLU A 157 -8.91 -12.87 14.79
CA GLU A 157 -7.97 -13.83 14.22
C GLU A 157 -6.56 -13.64 14.79
N LYS A 158 -5.97 -14.71 15.33
CA LYS A 158 -4.60 -14.69 15.85
C LYS A 158 -3.56 -14.52 14.73
N THR A 159 -3.84 -15.11 13.57
CA THR A 159 -3.03 -15.04 12.35
C THR A 159 -3.56 -13.96 11.41
N ALA A 160 -3.70 -12.74 11.91
CA ALA A 160 -4.32 -11.65 11.16
C ALA A 160 -3.60 -11.34 9.84
N LEU A 161 -2.28 -11.55 9.80
CA LEU A 161 -1.44 -11.18 8.67
C LEU A 161 -0.44 -12.29 8.31
N GLN A 162 -0.30 -12.60 7.02
CA GLN A 162 0.69 -13.56 6.53
C GLN A 162 1.98 -12.83 6.13
N HIS A 163 3.00 -12.86 6.99
CA HIS A 163 4.30 -12.25 6.70
C HIS A 163 5.42 -12.86 7.57
N GLU A 164 6.61 -13.06 7.01
CA GLU A 164 7.75 -13.73 7.69
C GLU A 164 8.22 -13.03 8.97
N LEU A 165 8.10 -11.71 9.01
CA LEU A 165 8.47 -10.89 10.17
C LEU A 165 7.34 -10.71 11.19
N PHE A 166 6.10 -11.12 10.89
CA PHE A 166 4.95 -10.85 11.75
C PHE A 166 5.13 -11.48 13.14
N ASP A 167 5.31 -12.79 13.20
CA ASP A 167 5.51 -13.53 14.45
C ASP A 167 6.88 -13.27 15.09
N LYS A 168 7.82 -12.69 14.34
CA LYS A 168 9.09 -12.24 14.90
C LYS A 168 8.92 -10.93 15.64
N PHE A 169 8.13 -10.00 15.12
CA PHE A 169 8.00 -8.64 15.64
C PHE A 169 6.84 -8.44 16.61
N LEU A 170 5.77 -9.20 16.47
CA LEU A 170 4.52 -9.00 17.21
C LEU A 170 4.08 -10.29 17.88
N VAL A 171 3.46 -10.17 19.04
CA VAL A 171 2.84 -11.29 19.76
C VAL A 171 1.39 -10.96 20.07
N TYR A 172 0.49 -11.93 19.83
CA TYR A 172 -0.92 -11.78 20.14
C TYR A 172 -1.16 -11.77 21.65
N ASN A 173 -1.79 -10.71 22.16
CA ASN A 173 -2.23 -10.56 23.54
C ASN A 173 -3.66 -10.00 23.59
N PRO A 174 -4.67 -10.81 23.95
CA PRO A 174 -6.07 -10.38 23.96
C PRO A 174 -6.39 -9.38 25.08
N ASN A 175 -5.49 -9.17 26.03
CA ASN A 175 -5.67 -8.23 27.15
C ASN A 175 -5.16 -6.81 26.83
N GLN A 176 -4.67 -6.58 25.62
CA GLN A 176 -4.22 -5.27 25.17
C GLN A 176 -4.97 -4.85 23.91
N GLU A 177 -5.05 -3.53 23.70
CA GLU A 177 -5.64 -2.93 22.51
C GLU A 177 -4.63 -1.92 21.93
N PRO A 178 -4.06 -2.17 20.73
CA PRO A 178 -4.29 -3.32 19.83
C PRO A 178 -3.85 -4.68 20.41
N CYS A 179 -4.48 -5.76 19.93
CA CYS A 179 -4.20 -7.14 20.38
C CYS A 179 -2.81 -7.68 19.98
N PHE A 180 -1.98 -6.91 19.26
CA PHE A 180 -0.65 -7.31 18.83
C PHE A 180 0.40 -6.40 19.46
N VAL A 181 1.31 -6.99 20.23
CA VAL A 181 2.26 -6.24 21.06
C VAL A 181 3.68 -6.43 20.54
N ALA A 182 4.46 -5.35 20.58
CA ALA A 182 5.86 -5.36 20.16
C ALA A 182 6.72 -6.33 20.98
N GLN A 183 7.36 -7.28 20.30
CA GLN A 183 8.43 -8.10 20.84
C GLN A 183 9.77 -7.35 20.87
N GLU A 184 10.76 -7.89 21.59
CA GLU A 184 12.08 -7.27 21.75
C GLU A 184 12.82 -7.07 20.41
N THR A 185 12.65 -8.01 19.49
CA THR A 185 13.13 -7.94 18.10
C THR A 185 12.64 -6.69 17.37
N LEU A 186 11.36 -6.32 17.52
CA LEU A 186 10.80 -5.11 16.93
C LEU A 186 11.36 -3.86 17.61
N ARG A 187 11.55 -3.89 18.93
CA ARG A 187 12.14 -2.76 19.68
C ARG A 187 13.60 -2.53 19.26
N ALA A 188 14.37 -3.60 19.11
CA ALA A 188 15.74 -3.53 18.62
C ALA A 188 15.80 -3.02 17.17
N TRP A 189 14.89 -3.50 16.31
CA TRP A 189 14.72 -3.00 14.96
C TRP A 189 14.38 -1.51 14.94
N GLN A 190 13.38 -1.07 15.71
CA GLN A 190 13.01 0.34 15.83
C GLN A 190 14.21 1.17 16.29
N LYS A 191 14.92 0.76 17.34
CA LYS A 191 16.09 1.50 17.84
C LYS A 191 17.18 1.68 16.77
N LYS A 192 17.38 0.70 15.90
CA LYS A 192 18.35 0.78 14.79
C LYS A 192 17.87 1.70 13.66
N ASN A 193 16.58 1.66 13.35
CA ASN A 193 16.04 2.31 12.16
C ASN A 193 15.44 3.71 12.42
N HIS A 194 15.02 4.01 13.65
CA HIS A 194 14.19 5.19 13.93
C HIS A 194 14.91 6.51 13.69
N SER A 195 16.20 6.60 14.03
CA SER A 195 16.97 7.85 13.96
C SER A 195 17.07 8.43 12.54
N TRP A 196 17.15 7.58 11.51
CA TRP A 196 17.21 8.08 10.12
C TRP A 196 15.83 8.44 9.54
N LEU A 197 14.76 7.96 10.16
CA LEU A 197 13.38 8.22 9.75
C LEU A 197 12.87 9.58 10.23
N GLU A 198 13.25 10.01 11.44
CA GLU A 198 12.82 11.30 12.02
C GLU A 198 13.34 12.52 11.25
N LEU A 199 14.41 12.36 10.49
CA LEU A 199 15.02 13.42 9.67
C LEU A 199 14.53 13.40 8.21
N SER A 200 13.56 12.53 7.88
CA SER A 200 13.07 12.42 6.52
C SER A 200 12.14 13.58 6.17
N ASP A 201 12.46 14.27 5.08
CA ASP A 201 11.58 15.25 4.45
C ASP A 201 10.65 14.53 3.46
N VAL A 202 9.42 15.01 3.32
CA VAL A 202 8.46 14.48 2.35
C VAL A 202 8.04 15.61 1.42
N HIS A 203 8.18 15.40 0.12
CA HIS A 203 7.81 16.39 -0.88
C HIS A 203 6.56 15.94 -1.61
N LYS A 204 5.58 16.83 -1.74
CA LYS A 204 4.34 16.61 -2.49
C LYS A 204 4.14 17.72 -3.51
N GLU A 205 3.77 17.34 -4.73
CA GLU A 205 3.42 18.27 -5.80
C GLU A 205 2.40 17.63 -6.74
N THR A 206 1.39 18.40 -7.16
CA THR A 206 0.42 18.01 -8.17
C THR A 206 0.59 18.85 -9.43
N THR A 207 0.82 18.18 -10.55
CA THR A 207 0.87 18.79 -11.89
C THR A 207 -0.03 17.98 -12.82
N GLU A 208 -0.86 18.65 -13.61
CA GLU A 208 -1.72 18.00 -14.62
C GLU A 208 -2.59 16.85 -14.04
N ASN A 209 -3.13 17.03 -12.83
CA ASN A 209 -3.91 16.03 -12.07
C ASN A 209 -3.12 14.77 -11.66
N VAL A 210 -1.78 14.80 -11.75
CA VAL A 210 -0.90 13.76 -11.23
C VAL A 210 -0.22 14.28 -9.97
N ARG A 211 -0.52 13.63 -8.83
CA ARG A 211 0.12 13.95 -7.55
C ARG A 211 1.31 13.03 -7.32
N VAL A 212 2.48 13.61 -7.13
CA VAL A 212 3.72 12.90 -6.81
C VAL A 212 4.05 13.12 -5.33
N THR A 213 4.38 12.04 -4.62
CA THR A 213 4.92 12.07 -3.26
C THR A 213 6.30 11.45 -3.28
N VAL A 214 7.30 12.15 -2.73
CA VAL A 214 8.70 11.66 -2.64
C VAL A 214 9.12 11.65 -1.18
N ILE A 215 9.65 10.52 -0.73
CA ILE A 215 10.28 10.35 0.58
C ILE A 215 11.69 9.81 0.34
N PRO A 216 12.74 10.65 0.42
CA PRO A 216 14.11 10.20 0.30
C PRO A 216 14.55 9.57 1.63
N PHE A 217 15.22 8.42 1.54
CA PHE A 217 15.85 7.78 2.68
C PHE A 217 17.35 7.73 2.44
N TYR A 218 18.12 8.27 3.37
CA TYR A 218 19.56 8.10 3.36
C TYR A 218 19.91 6.69 3.86
N MET A 219 20.53 5.90 2.99
CA MET A 219 20.85 4.51 3.25
C MET A 219 22.25 4.34 3.83
N GLY A 220 23.13 5.32 3.62
CA GLY A 220 24.40 5.41 4.30
C GLY A 220 25.54 5.90 3.42
N TYR A 221 26.74 5.88 4.00
CA TYR A 221 27.97 6.26 3.32
C TYR A 221 28.97 5.13 3.40
N ARG A 222 29.73 4.95 2.32
CA ARG A 222 30.89 4.07 2.31
C ARG A 222 32.02 4.72 1.51
N GLY A 223 33.17 4.91 2.15
CA GLY A 223 34.37 5.45 1.52
C GLY A 223 35.58 4.54 1.69
N SER A 224 36.35 4.34 0.62
CA SER A 224 37.75 3.92 0.66
C SER A 224 38.65 5.13 0.39
N GLN A 225 39.98 5.01 0.56
CA GLN A 225 40.92 6.12 0.38
C GLN A 225 40.87 6.80 -1.01
N THR A 226 40.24 6.18 -2.01
CA THR A 226 40.15 6.71 -3.39
C THR A 226 38.74 6.80 -3.96
N THR A 227 37.71 6.28 -3.30
CA THR A 227 36.31 6.35 -3.78
C THR A 227 35.33 6.49 -2.63
N ALA A 228 34.50 7.52 -2.66
CA ALA A 228 33.42 7.80 -1.71
C ALA A 228 32.06 7.66 -2.42
N ALA A 229 31.15 6.87 -1.84
CA ALA A 229 29.79 6.70 -2.34
C ALA A 229 28.76 6.96 -1.23
N HIS A 230 27.72 7.70 -1.59
CA HIS A 230 26.55 7.96 -0.76
C HIS A 230 25.34 7.24 -1.39
N TRP A 231 24.56 6.58 -0.56
CA TRP A 231 23.34 5.87 -0.94
C TRP A 231 22.16 6.46 -0.20
#